data_AF-A0A258B377-F1
#
_entry.id   AF-A0A258B377-F1
#
_cell.length_a   1.000
_cell.length_b   1.000
_cell.length_c   1.000
_cell.angle_alpha   90.00
_cell.angle_beta   90.00
_cell.angle_gamma   90.00
#
_symmetry.space_group_name_H-M   'P 1'
#
loop_
_entity.id
_entity.type
_entity.pdbx_description
1 polymer ?
#
loop_
_entity_poly.entity_id
_entity_poly.type
_entity_poly.pdbx_seq_one_letter_code
_entity_poly.pdbx_strand_id
1 'polypeptide(L)'
;PLPEGHLLITCGDGHQGRELGAKENIVWELAENDITGYTLRLMAGCQRLPNGNTVFCVYLGHGHIGEQAQVIEVTRDKKIVWEVTDHAQFKTINQIMLLDVPGDVTKGEVLR
;
A
#
# COMPACT_ATOMS: atom_id res chain seq x y z
N PRO A 1 -9.99 -3.81 6.62
CA PRO A 1 -10.96 -4.81 6.10
C PRO A 1 -11.68 -4.19 4.92
N LEU A 2 -11.90 -4.99 3.88
CA LEU A 2 -12.52 -4.59 2.63
C LEU A 2 -13.94 -5.18 2.54
N PRO A 3 -14.77 -4.75 1.57
CA PRO A 3 -16.07 -5.36 1.31
C PRO A 3 -16.01 -6.89 1.18
N GLU A 4 -17.16 -7.55 1.34
CA GLU A 4 -17.29 -9.02 1.24
C GLU A 4 -16.40 -9.81 2.23
N GLY A 5 -15.94 -9.17 3.31
CA GLY A 5 -15.08 -9.81 4.33
C GLY A 5 -13.63 -10.00 3.89
N HIS A 6 -13.20 -9.31 2.84
CA HIS A 6 -11.81 -9.36 2.38
C HIS A 6 -10.87 -8.64 3.36
N LEU A 7 -9.59 -9.05 3.36
CA LEU A 7 -8.53 -8.41 4.13
C LEU A 7 -7.45 -7.89 3.20
N LEU A 8 -7.09 -6.62 3.34
CA LEU A 8 -5.87 -6.08 2.78
C LEU A 8 -4.78 -6.12 3.85
N ILE A 9 -3.66 -6.76 3.53
CA ILE A 9 -2.52 -6.89 4.44
C ILE A 9 -1.24 -6.51 3.71
N THR A 10 -0.29 -6.00 4.47
CA THR A 10 1.10 -5.84 4.06
C THR A 10 1.98 -6.76 4.87
N CYS A 11 3.02 -7.30 4.22
CA CYS A 11 3.84 -8.35 4.81
C CYS A 11 5.18 -7.83 5.35
N GLY A 12 5.35 -6.51 5.57
CA GLY A 12 6.58 -5.94 6.10
C GLY A 12 7.80 -6.37 5.28
N ASP A 13 8.78 -7.00 5.95
CA ASP A 13 9.99 -7.55 5.32
C ASP A 13 9.72 -8.79 4.42
N GLY A 14 8.48 -9.24 4.28
CA GLY A 14 8.10 -10.11 3.17
C GLY A 14 8.12 -9.41 1.82
N HIS A 15 8.09 -8.06 1.81
CA HIS A 15 8.13 -7.19 0.62
C HIS A 15 6.90 -7.34 -0.30
N GLN A 16 5.71 -7.46 0.31
CA GLN A 16 4.48 -7.81 -0.41
C GLN A 16 3.27 -7.07 0.18
N GLY A 17 2.27 -6.83 -0.67
CA GLY A 17 0.90 -6.52 -0.28
C GLY A 17 -0.04 -7.61 -0.80
N ARG A 18 -0.99 -8.06 0.01
CA ARG A 18 -1.94 -9.12 -0.35
C ARG A 18 -3.36 -8.74 0.00
N GLU A 19 -4.27 -9.12 -0.87
CA GLU A 19 -5.70 -9.15 -0.59
C GLU A 19 -6.13 -10.60 -0.41
N LEU A 20 -6.66 -10.90 0.76
CA LEU A 20 -7.23 -12.20 1.10
C LEU A 20 -8.74 -12.13 0.99
N GLY A 21 -9.35 -13.11 0.32
CA GLY A 21 -10.79 -13.29 0.33
C GLY A 21 -11.30 -13.74 1.70
N ALA A 22 -12.63 -13.81 1.88
CA ALA A 22 -13.24 -14.24 3.14
C ALA A 22 -12.87 -15.68 3.58
N LYS A 23 -12.35 -16.50 2.65
CA LYS A 23 -11.85 -17.86 2.92
C LYS A 23 -10.32 -17.92 3.01
N GLU A 24 -9.68 -16.76 3.21
CA GLU A 24 -8.22 -16.59 3.35
C GLU A 24 -7.40 -16.98 2.11
N ASN A 25 -8.05 -17.25 0.98
CA ASN A 25 -7.37 -17.42 -0.30
C ASN A 25 -6.87 -16.06 -0.82
N ILE A 26 -5.66 -16.03 -1.39
CA ILE A 26 -5.14 -14.84 -2.04
C ILE A 26 -5.99 -14.55 -3.28
N VAL A 27 -6.64 -13.38 -3.31
CA VAL A 27 -7.43 -12.91 -4.48
C VAL A 27 -6.70 -11.85 -5.28
N TRP A 28 -5.68 -11.22 -4.68
CA TRP A 28 -4.73 -10.35 -5.35
C TRP A 28 -3.45 -10.24 -4.53
N GLU A 29 -2.32 -10.05 -5.22
CA GLU A 29 -1.01 -9.89 -4.61
C GLU A 29 -0.19 -8.90 -5.43
N LEU A 30 0.57 -8.06 -4.72
CA LEU A 30 1.70 -7.31 -5.24
C LEU A 30 2.95 -7.87 -4.56
N ALA A 31 3.72 -8.66 -5.31
CA ALA A 31 4.96 -9.27 -4.90
C ALA A 31 6.17 -8.35 -5.18
N GLU A 32 7.30 -8.67 -4.56
CA GLU A 32 8.49 -7.82 -4.47
C GLU A 32 8.97 -7.24 -5.81
N ASN A 33 8.88 -8.01 -6.90
CA ASN A 33 9.41 -7.65 -8.22
C ASN A 33 8.34 -7.64 -9.32
N ASP A 34 7.06 -7.54 -8.96
CA ASP A 34 5.96 -7.46 -9.94
C ASP A 34 6.03 -6.18 -10.78
N ILE A 35 6.59 -5.09 -10.22
CA ILE A 35 6.76 -3.81 -10.92
C ILE A 35 8.16 -3.80 -11.51
N THR A 36 8.25 -3.82 -12.84
CA THR A 36 9.54 -3.83 -13.54
C THR A 36 10.38 -2.60 -13.18
N GLY A 37 11.59 -2.82 -12.67
CA GLY A 37 12.51 -1.74 -12.28
C GLY A 37 12.18 -1.09 -10.92
N TYR A 38 11.19 -1.58 -10.18
CA TYR A 38 10.81 -1.07 -8.88
C TYR A 38 10.66 -2.23 -7.89
N THR A 39 11.76 -2.59 -7.22
CA THR A 39 11.77 -3.65 -6.20
C THR A 39 11.19 -3.09 -4.91
N LEU A 40 10.15 -3.73 -4.38
CA LEU A 40 9.55 -3.33 -3.11
C LEU A 40 10.53 -3.49 -1.95
N ARG A 41 10.33 -2.68 -0.91
CA ARG A 41 11.05 -2.80 0.36
C ARG A 41 10.06 -3.22 1.45
N LEU A 42 10.27 -2.80 2.69
CA LEU A 42 9.31 -3.08 3.75
C LEU A 42 7.96 -2.43 3.40
N MET A 43 6.96 -3.25 3.12
CA MET A 43 5.60 -2.80 2.84
C MET A 43 4.89 -2.53 4.16
N ALA A 44 4.52 -1.28 4.41
CA ALA A 44 4.00 -0.82 5.70
C ALA A 44 2.50 -0.49 5.62
N GLY A 45 2.05 0.71 5.99
CA GLY A 45 0.63 1.10 5.90
C GLY A 45 0.05 0.93 4.50
N CYS A 46 -1.24 0.60 4.41
CA CYS A 46 -1.97 0.53 3.16
C CYS A 46 -3.40 1.08 3.30
N GLN A 47 -3.97 1.51 2.16
CA GLN A 47 -5.34 1.99 2.06
C GLN A 47 -5.93 1.66 0.68
N ARG A 48 -7.07 0.97 0.63
CA ARG A 48 -7.83 0.79 -0.63
C ARG A 48 -8.64 2.06 -0.95
N LEU A 49 -8.55 2.53 -2.19
CA LEU A 49 -9.31 3.69 -2.68
C LEU A 49 -10.61 3.25 -3.41
N PRO A 50 -11.62 4.15 -3.52
CA PRO A 50 -12.89 3.85 -4.20
C PRO A 50 -12.74 3.46 -5.68
N ASN A 51 -11.69 3.93 -6.36
CA ASN A 51 -11.38 3.57 -7.75
C ASN A 51 -10.77 2.17 -7.88
N GLY A 52 -10.55 1.47 -6.77
CA GLY A 52 -9.94 0.14 -6.74
C GLY A 52 -8.42 0.15 -6.67
N ASN A 53 -7.74 1.30 -6.73
CA ASN A 53 -6.29 1.38 -6.50
C ASN A 53 -5.96 1.21 -5.02
N THR A 54 -4.70 0.90 -4.72
CA THR A 54 -4.20 0.80 -3.36
C THR A 54 -3.05 1.75 -3.15
N VAL A 55 -3.11 2.55 -2.09
CA VAL A 55 -1.98 3.32 -1.61
C VAL A 55 -1.19 2.48 -0.62
N PHE A 56 0.13 2.45 -0.77
CA PHE A 56 1.06 1.77 0.13
C PHE A 56 2.14 2.73 0.62
N CYS A 57 2.50 2.61 1.90
CA CYS A 57 3.77 3.12 2.40
C CYS A 57 4.87 2.10 2.12
N VAL A 58 5.97 2.55 1.54
CA VAL A 58 7.18 1.76 1.36
C VAL A 58 8.23 2.28 2.32
N TYR A 59 8.45 1.55 3.41
CA TYR A 59 9.36 1.95 4.47
C TYR A 59 10.80 1.63 4.08
N LEU A 60 11.64 2.67 4.07
CA LEU A 60 13.01 2.60 3.56
C LEU A 60 14.09 2.50 4.65
N GLY A 61 13.69 2.40 5.92
CA GLY A 61 14.62 2.49 7.06
C GLY A 61 15.59 1.31 7.20
N HIS A 62 15.40 0.22 6.45
CA HIS A 62 16.30 -0.94 6.43
C HIS A 62 17.44 -0.78 5.41
N GLY A 63 18.05 0.42 5.36
CA GLY A 63 19.22 0.69 4.52
C GLY A 63 18.93 1.27 3.13
N HIS A 64 17.68 1.64 2.84
CA HIS A 64 17.24 2.09 1.51
C HIS A 64 16.78 3.55 1.46
N ILE A 65 17.16 4.34 2.46
CA ILE A 65 16.76 5.74 2.57
C ILE A 65 17.21 6.51 1.32
N GLY A 66 16.26 7.16 0.64
CA GLY A 66 16.53 7.97 -0.55
C GLY A 66 16.57 7.21 -1.87
N GLU A 67 16.34 5.89 -1.87
CA GLU A 67 16.44 5.08 -3.09
C GLU A 67 15.18 5.13 -3.98
N GLN A 68 14.01 5.36 -3.39
CA GLN A 68 12.72 5.30 -4.10
C GLN A 68 11.61 6.05 -3.33
N ALA A 69 10.42 6.13 -3.91
CA ALA A 69 9.26 6.76 -3.28
C ALA A 69 8.90 6.11 -1.93
N GLN A 70 8.52 6.94 -0.96
CA GLN A 70 8.11 6.50 0.38
C GLN A 70 6.63 6.09 0.44
N VAL A 71 5.84 6.57 -0.53
CA VAL A 71 4.43 6.24 -0.70
C VAL A 71 4.17 6.08 -2.19
N ILE A 72 3.40 5.05 -2.55
CA ILE A 72 2.99 4.78 -3.94
C ILE A 72 1.49 4.49 -4.00
N GLU A 73 0.82 4.95 -5.04
CA GLU A 73 -0.50 4.47 -5.44
C GLU A 73 -0.35 3.47 -6.59
N VAL A 74 -0.90 2.27 -6.40
CA VAL A 74 -0.77 1.17 -7.34
C VAL A 74 -2.14 0.74 -7.85
N THR A 75 -2.25 0.58 -9.17
CA THR A 75 -3.46 0.04 -9.81
C THR A 75 -3.62 -1.45 -9.58
N ARG A 76 -4.81 -2.00 -9.86
CA ARG A 76 -5.05 -3.46 -9.84
C ARG A 76 -4.13 -4.23 -10.79
N ASP A 77 -3.72 -3.59 -11.90
CA ASP A 77 -2.78 -4.12 -12.88
C ASP A 77 -1.30 -3.87 -12.51
N LYS A 78 -1.03 -3.52 -11.24
CA LYS A 78 0.32 -3.35 -10.67
C LYS A 78 1.13 -2.25 -11.38
N LYS A 79 0.49 -1.12 -11.67
CA LYS A 79 1.16 0.09 -12.19
C LYS A 79 1.18 1.17 -11.12
N ILE A 80 2.33 1.81 -10.93
CA ILE A 80 2.41 3.00 -10.09
C ILE A 80 1.83 4.17 -10.88
N VAL A 81 0.87 4.89 -10.29
CA VAL A 81 0.19 6.04 -10.92
C VAL A 81 0.36 7.34 -10.14
N TRP A 82 0.85 7.26 -8.91
CA TRP A 82 1.17 8.40 -8.06
C TRP A 82 2.20 8.01 -7.00
N GLU A 83 3.02 8.98 -6.57
CA GLU A 83 4.11 8.77 -5.64
C GLU A 83 4.32 9.98 -4.70
N VAL A 84 4.84 9.72 -3.50
CA VAL A 84 5.47 10.74 -2.65
C VAL A 84 6.95 10.42 -2.49
N THR A 85 7.77 11.38 -2.93
CA THR A 85 9.23 11.32 -2.83
C THR A 85 9.72 12.61 -2.20
N ASP A 86 9.63 12.69 -0.87
CA ASP A 86 10.10 13.82 -0.08
C ASP A 86 11.09 13.35 0.98
N HIS A 87 12.31 13.10 0.52
CA HIS A 87 13.43 12.71 1.36
C HIS A 87 14.05 13.89 2.12
N ALA A 88 13.66 15.12 1.79
CA ALA A 88 14.13 16.31 2.49
C ALA A 88 13.42 16.49 3.83
N GLN A 89 12.10 16.27 3.85
CA GLN A 89 11.29 16.41 5.06
C GLN A 89 11.13 15.10 5.83
N PHE A 90 11.07 13.96 5.12
CA PHE A 90 10.81 12.67 5.74
C PHE A 90 11.95 11.68 5.48
N LYS A 91 12.44 11.02 6.53
CA LYS A 91 13.38 9.89 6.37
C LYS A 91 12.62 8.64 5.94
N THR A 92 11.59 8.29 6.69
CA THR A 92 10.74 7.12 6.47
C THR A 92 9.29 7.46 6.80
N ILE A 93 8.36 6.80 6.11
CA ILE A 93 6.92 6.91 6.36
C ILE A 93 6.40 5.50 6.59
N ASN A 94 5.84 5.25 7.78
CA ASN A 94 5.30 3.93 8.13
C ASN A 94 3.80 3.81 7.84
N GLN A 95 3.03 4.89 8.01
CA GLN A 95 1.58 4.87 7.84
C GLN A 95 1.06 6.23 7.42
N ILE A 96 0.10 6.25 6.50
CA ILE A 96 -0.65 7.44 6.09
C ILE A 96 -2.15 7.11 6.03
N MET A 97 -2.96 8.16 5.91
CA MET A 97 -4.39 8.06 5.62
C MET A 97 -4.76 9.24 4.72
N LEU A 98 -5.38 8.96 3.58
CA LEU A 98 -5.96 9.98 2.72
C LEU A 98 -7.29 10.45 3.34
N LEU A 99 -7.41 11.76 3.53
CA LEU A 99 -8.52 12.39 4.27
C LEU A 99 -9.67 12.86 3.37
N ASP A 100 -9.43 12.98 2.07
CA ASP A 100 -10.39 13.40 1.06
C ASP A 100 -11.16 12.22 0.44
N VAL A 101 -10.92 11.00 0.93
CA VAL A 101 -11.69 9.81 0.55
C VAL A 101 -13.11 9.91 1.12
N PRO A 102 -14.16 9.89 0.28
CA PRO A 102 -15.54 9.96 0.76
C PRO A 102 -15.89 8.78 1.67
N GLY A 103 -16.56 9.04 2.79
CA GLY A 103 -17.09 8.03 3.71
C GLY A 103 -17.05 8.45 5.17
N ASP A 104 -17.91 7.85 5.99
CA ASP A 104 -17.90 7.99 7.45
C ASP A 104 -16.88 7.03 8.09
N VAL A 105 -15.75 7.60 8.53
CA VAL A 105 -14.67 6.85 9.19
C VAL A 105 -15.12 6.14 10.47
N THR A 106 -16.15 6.66 11.15
CA THR A 106 -16.66 6.06 12.39
C THR A 106 -17.49 4.81 12.15
N LYS A 107 -17.93 4.62 10.90
CA LYS A 107 -18.67 3.45 10.44
C LYS A 107 -17.82 2.48 9.60
N GLY A 108 -16.54 2.80 9.40
CA GLY A 108 -15.63 1.99 8.60
C GLY A 108 -15.86 2.09 7.09
N GLU A 109 -16.49 3.16 6.61
CA GLU A 109 -16.75 3.37 5.18
C GLU A 109 -15.47 3.77 4.41
N VAL A 110 -14.47 4.33 5.11
CA VAL A 110 -13.12 4.57 4.57
C VAL A 110 -12.26 3.32 4.77
N LEU A 111 -11.97 2.65 3.67
CA LEU A 111 -11.31 1.35 3.66
C LEU A 111 -9.82 1.50 3.98
N ARG A 112 -9.35 0.76 4.99
CA ARG A 112 -7.92 0.47 5.19
C ARG A 112 -7.58 -0.79 4.41
#